data_AF-A0A0B5QMY8-F1
#
_entry.id   AF-A0A0B5QMY8-F1
#
_cell.length_a   1.000
_cell.length_b   1.000
_cell.length_c   1.000
_cell.angle_alpha   90.00
_cell.angle_beta   90.00
_cell.angle_gamma   90.00
#
_symmetry.space_group_name_H-M   'P 1'
#
loop_
_entity.id
_entity.type
_entity.pdbx_description
1 polymer ?
#
loop_
_entity_poly.entity_id
_entity_poly.type
_entity_poly.pdbx_seq_one_letter_code
_entity_poly.pdbx_strand_id
1 'polypeptide(L)'
;MQLIIKNTHIFDCKVQEEFRKFIELKIDKFKDSKYYMLTIIYNAESLSSNDESEFYFDNSIYNNIQPKWRDKKDEALDTQLHKCGDILKEYGIKCYWYSIQGDDLKNKNVKIILEEDKSKGSYIEEGITISGIMPNRKAAINRVCQMFNERVSKLYSGLTEKVDNKVMCKVLDIQYTEDENIIYKAFFKEYGELGFCSDERHKELMEKLINRFRMLIELEQKNKEMLDNNDIPKGSINNI
;
A
#
# COMPACT_ATOMS: atom_id res chain seq x y z
N MET A 1 9.52 -0.74 21.59
CA MET A 1 10.90 -0.99 22.07
C MET A 1 11.77 -1.37 20.89
N GLN A 2 13.10 -1.21 21.00
CA GLN A 2 14.01 -1.36 19.87
C GLN A 2 15.33 -2.01 20.29
N LEU A 3 15.84 -2.90 19.43
CA LEU A 3 17.18 -3.48 19.46
C LEU A 3 17.91 -3.11 18.16
N ILE A 4 19.20 -2.78 18.25
CA ILE A 4 20.08 -2.62 17.08
C ILE A 4 21.25 -3.57 17.25
N ILE A 5 21.40 -4.50 16.32
CA ILE A 5 22.52 -5.45 16.24
C ILE A 5 23.49 -4.89 15.20
N LYS A 6 24.69 -4.54 15.64
CA LYS A 6 25.69 -3.86 14.80
C LYS A 6 26.48 -4.86 13.96
N ASN A 7 26.74 -4.49 12.69
CA ASN A 7 27.61 -5.24 11.77
C ASN A 7 27.23 -6.73 11.70
N THR A 8 25.97 -7.03 11.42
CA THR A 8 25.43 -8.38 11.37
C THR A 8 24.61 -8.53 10.10
N HIS A 9 24.90 -9.59 9.35
CA HIS A 9 24.11 -9.93 8.16
C HIS A 9 22.73 -10.44 8.59
N ILE A 10 21.67 -10.19 7.82
CA ILE A 10 20.32 -10.61 8.21
C ILE A 10 20.17 -12.13 8.32
N PHE A 11 20.97 -12.89 7.57
CA PHE A 11 21.01 -14.36 7.65
C PHE A 11 21.91 -14.92 8.76
N ASP A 12 22.58 -14.07 9.54
CA ASP A 12 23.44 -14.52 10.63
C ASP A 12 22.61 -15.01 11.82
N CYS A 13 22.92 -16.20 12.34
CA CYS A 13 22.27 -16.73 13.52
C CYS A 13 22.40 -15.85 14.79
N LYS A 14 23.39 -14.97 14.83
CA LYS A 14 23.53 -13.97 15.89
C LYS A 14 22.29 -13.08 16.04
N VAL A 15 21.52 -12.88 14.96
CA VAL A 15 20.28 -12.08 15.01
C VAL A 15 19.30 -12.62 16.05
N GLN A 16 19.02 -13.94 16.02
CA GLN A 16 18.11 -14.53 16.99
C GLN A 16 18.71 -14.62 18.41
N GLU A 17 20.03 -14.82 18.52
CA GLU A 17 20.70 -14.90 19.83
C GLU A 17 20.63 -13.57 20.58
N GLU A 18 20.97 -12.47 19.90
CA GLU A 18 20.89 -11.13 20.49
C GLU A 18 19.45 -10.70 20.75
N PHE A 19 18.52 -11.12 19.88
CA PHE A 19 17.09 -10.87 20.12
C PHE A 19 16.57 -11.61 21.34
N ARG A 20 16.93 -12.89 21.54
CA ARG A 20 16.57 -13.66 22.74
C ARG A 20 17.07 -12.98 24.02
N LYS A 21 18.35 -12.62 24.07
CA LYS A 21 18.94 -11.87 25.20
C LYS A 21 18.18 -10.57 25.47
N PHE A 22 17.80 -9.85 24.41
CA PHE A 22 17.04 -8.62 24.54
C PHE A 22 15.64 -8.86 25.15
N ILE A 23 14.95 -9.93 24.74
CA ILE A 23 13.63 -10.30 25.30
C ILE A 23 13.75 -10.69 26.77
N GLU A 24 14.72 -11.54 27.13
CA GLU A 24 14.98 -11.94 28.51
C GLU A 24 15.19 -10.72 29.42
N LEU A 25 15.98 -9.73 28.97
CA LEU A 25 16.25 -8.51 29.71
C LEU A 25 15.09 -7.52 29.78
N LYS A 26 14.02 -7.73 29.02
CA LYS A 26 12.90 -6.79 28.87
C LYS A 26 11.55 -7.45 29.14
N ILE A 27 11.52 -8.70 29.59
CA ILE A 27 10.29 -9.47 29.74
C ILE A 27 9.25 -8.76 30.62
N ASP A 28 9.70 -8.11 31.71
CA ASP A 28 8.84 -7.36 32.63
C ASP A 28 8.15 -6.13 32.00
N LYS A 29 8.55 -5.72 30.80
CA LYS A 29 7.93 -4.60 30.08
C LYS A 29 6.71 -5.03 29.27
N PHE A 30 6.52 -6.32 29.07
CA PHE A 30 5.37 -6.85 28.33
C PHE A 30 4.19 -7.06 29.28
N LYS A 31 2.99 -7.03 28.70
CA LYS A 31 1.72 -7.17 29.42
C LYS A 31 0.90 -8.24 28.72
N ASP A 32 0.40 -9.21 29.47
CA ASP A 32 -0.34 -10.37 28.94
C ASP A 32 -1.63 -9.99 28.22
N SER A 33 -2.22 -8.85 28.59
CA SER A 33 -3.44 -8.31 27.99
C SER A 33 -3.19 -7.53 26.70
N LYS A 34 -1.95 -7.45 26.23
CA LYS A 34 -1.55 -6.62 25.10
C LYS A 34 -0.99 -7.45 23.96
N TYR A 35 -1.24 -6.98 22.75
CA TYR A 35 -0.69 -7.55 21.53
C TYR A 35 0.43 -6.67 21.01
N TYR A 36 1.41 -7.31 20.41
CA TYR A 36 2.59 -6.66 19.86
C TYR A 36 2.74 -6.94 18.37
N MET A 37 3.53 -6.09 17.71
CA MET A 37 3.95 -6.24 16.32
C MET A 37 5.48 -6.28 16.27
N LEU A 38 6.04 -7.30 15.62
CA LEU A 38 7.47 -7.44 15.37
C LEU A 38 7.81 -6.93 13.97
N THR A 39 8.82 -6.06 13.90
CA THR A 39 9.41 -5.60 12.64
C THR A 39 10.92 -5.76 12.69
N ILE A 40 11.48 -6.52 11.76
CA ILE A 40 12.92 -6.68 11.54
C ILE A 40 13.30 -5.85 10.31
N ILE A 41 14.29 -4.98 10.45
CA ILE A 41 14.76 -4.09 9.38
C ILE A 41 16.25 -4.37 9.15
N TYR A 42 16.63 -4.58 7.90
CA TYR A 42 18.01 -4.79 7.48
C TYR A 42 18.37 -3.88 6.30
N ASN A 43 19.64 -3.78 5.95
CA ASN A 43 20.07 -3.04 4.75
C ASN A 43 19.72 -3.86 3.50
N ALA A 44 18.83 -3.35 2.64
CA ALA A 44 18.43 -4.04 1.41
C ALA A 44 19.61 -4.36 0.46
N GLU A 45 20.65 -3.53 0.43
CA GLU A 45 21.86 -3.76 -0.37
C GLU A 45 22.63 -5.01 0.09
N SER A 46 22.44 -5.47 1.32
CA SER A 46 23.11 -6.70 1.78
C SER A 46 22.62 -7.93 1.04
N LEU A 47 21.46 -7.89 0.38
CA LEU A 47 20.90 -8.99 -0.40
C LEU A 47 20.85 -8.72 -1.90
N SER A 48 21.36 -7.57 -2.36
CA SER A 48 21.34 -7.20 -3.78
C SER A 48 22.40 -7.92 -4.61
N SER A 49 23.38 -8.59 -3.98
CA SER A 49 24.38 -9.37 -4.74
C SER A 49 23.73 -10.52 -5.49
N ASN A 50 24.12 -10.68 -6.75
CA ASN A 50 23.79 -11.84 -7.57
C ASN A 50 24.72 -13.02 -7.29
N ASP A 51 25.85 -12.80 -6.63
CA ASP A 51 26.75 -13.86 -6.20
C ASP A 51 26.20 -14.49 -4.91
N GLU A 52 25.57 -15.66 -5.05
CA GLU A 52 25.02 -16.35 -3.89
C GLU A 52 26.07 -16.82 -2.88
N SER A 53 27.35 -16.94 -3.28
CA SER A 53 28.41 -17.39 -2.38
C SER A 53 28.58 -16.46 -1.17
N GLU A 54 28.22 -15.19 -1.31
CA GLU A 54 28.26 -14.20 -0.22
C GLU A 54 27.30 -14.52 0.94
N PHE A 55 26.28 -15.33 0.71
CA PHE A 55 25.31 -15.74 1.74
C PHE A 55 25.71 -17.02 2.47
N TYR A 56 26.72 -17.73 1.97
CA TYR A 56 27.28 -18.92 2.59
C TYR A 56 28.48 -18.54 3.47
N PHE A 57 28.19 -18.38 4.76
CA PHE A 57 29.20 -18.13 5.79
C PHE A 57 28.87 -18.92 7.05
N ASP A 58 29.83 -19.02 7.96
CA ASP A 58 29.65 -19.73 9.22
C ASP A 58 28.46 -19.15 10.00
N ASN A 59 27.58 -20.03 10.49
CA ASN A 59 26.34 -19.65 11.20
C ASN A 59 25.31 -18.89 10.35
N SER A 60 25.40 -18.90 9.02
CA SER A 60 24.33 -18.42 8.16
C SER A 60 23.14 -19.38 8.17
N ILE A 61 21.93 -18.88 8.42
CA ILE A 61 20.71 -19.67 8.25
C ILE A 61 20.51 -20.11 6.79
N TYR A 62 21.05 -19.34 5.83
CA TYR A 62 20.94 -19.58 4.39
C TYR A 62 21.53 -20.94 3.97
N ASN A 63 22.54 -21.42 4.69
CA ASN A 63 23.21 -22.70 4.44
C ASN A 63 22.24 -23.89 4.48
N ASN A 64 21.21 -23.79 5.32
CA ASN A 64 20.26 -24.89 5.58
C ASN A 64 18.91 -24.71 4.87
N ILE A 65 18.74 -23.63 4.10
CA ILE A 65 17.49 -23.36 3.40
C ILE A 65 17.37 -24.26 2.18
N GLN A 66 16.25 -25.00 2.13
CA GLN A 66 15.82 -25.80 0.99
C GLN A 66 14.51 -25.20 0.47
N PRO A 67 14.56 -24.31 -0.54
CA PRO A 67 13.38 -23.61 -1.02
C PRO A 67 12.38 -24.60 -1.63
N LYS A 68 11.10 -24.44 -1.29
CA LYS A 68 10.01 -25.25 -1.87
C LYS A 68 9.27 -24.53 -3.00
N TRP A 69 8.92 -23.27 -2.77
CA TRP A 69 8.00 -22.50 -3.65
C TRP A 69 8.45 -21.06 -3.91
N ARG A 70 9.39 -20.54 -3.11
CA ARG A 70 9.93 -19.17 -3.20
C ARG A 70 11.43 -19.23 -3.49
N ASP A 71 12.02 -18.11 -3.89
CA ASP A 71 13.46 -18.05 -3.99
C ASP A 71 14.11 -18.26 -2.62
N LYS A 72 15.37 -18.69 -2.64
CA LYS A 72 16.08 -19.09 -1.42
C LYS A 72 16.30 -17.93 -0.44
N LYS A 73 16.43 -16.69 -0.93
CA LYS A 73 16.61 -15.50 -0.07
C LYS A 73 15.32 -15.18 0.66
N ASP A 74 14.19 -15.23 -0.03
CA ASP A 74 12.88 -15.02 0.59
C ASP A 74 12.57 -16.10 1.64
N GLU A 75 12.88 -17.37 1.34
CA GLU A 75 12.70 -18.47 2.31
C GLU A 75 13.64 -18.32 3.53
N ALA A 76 14.86 -17.80 3.33
CA ALA A 76 15.78 -17.48 4.41
C ALA A 76 15.25 -16.31 5.27
N LEU A 77 14.76 -15.23 4.66
CA LEU A 77 14.13 -14.12 5.38
C LEU A 77 12.91 -14.60 6.19
N ASP A 78 12.07 -15.45 5.60
CA ASP A 78 10.92 -16.03 6.28
C ASP A 78 11.34 -16.86 7.49
N THR A 79 12.38 -17.69 7.31
CA THR A 79 12.96 -18.50 8.38
C THR A 79 13.52 -17.64 9.50
N GLN A 80 14.23 -16.55 9.18
CA GLN A 80 14.78 -15.62 10.17
C GLN A 80 13.66 -14.94 10.97
N LEU A 81 12.60 -14.51 10.28
CA LEU A 81 11.44 -13.86 10.88
C LEU A 81 10.71 -14.82 11.83
N HIS A 82 10.46 -16.06 11.40
CA HIS A 82 9.80 -17.07 12.22
C HIS A 82 10.64 -17.45 13.44
N LYS A 83 11.96 -17.62 13.31
CA LYS A 83 12.84 -17.87 14.47
C LYS A 83 12.76 -16.76 15.52
N CYS A 84 12.67 -15.50 15.09
CA CYS A 84 12.46 -14.39 16.03
C CYS A 84 11.03 -14.38 16.59
N GLY A 85 10.02 -14.73 15.80
CA GLY A 85 8.64 -14.89 16.27
C GLY A 85 8.50 -16.00 17.32
N ASP A 86 9.17 -17.12 17.14
CA ASP A 86 9.14 -18.26 18.06
C ASP A 86 9.77 -17.91 19.41
N ILE A 87 10.84 -17.09 19.43
CA ILE A 87 11.37 -16.52 20.68
C ILE A 87 10.25 -15.80 21.45
N LEU A 88 9.45 -14.96 20.81
CA LEU A 88 8.35 -14.26 21.50
C LEU A 88 7.32 -15.23 22.08
N LYS A 89 6.97 -16.29 21.34
CA LYS A 89 6.04 -17.33 21.79
C LYS A 89 6.57 -18.09 23.00
N GLU A 90 7.86 -18.42 23.01
CA GLU A 90 8.51 -19.12 24.13
C GLU A 90 8.42 -18.34 25.45
N TYR A 91 8.46 -17.00 25.39
CA TYR A 91 8.26 -16.14 26.57
C TYR A 91 6.81 -15.69 26.77
N GLY A 92 5.83 -16.29 26.07
CA GLY A 92 4.41 -16.00 26.24
C GLY A 92 3.96 -14.62 25.70
N ILE A 93 4.78 -13.96 24.88
CA ILE A 93 4.48 -12.63 24.35
C ILE A 93 3.54 -12.77 23.15
N LYS A 94 2.32 -12.24 23.29
CA LYS A 94 1.31 -12.23 22.22
C LYS A 94 1.70 -11.27 21.10
N CYS A 95 2.03 -11.82 19.93
CA CYS A 95 2.39 -11.04 18.75
C CYS A 95 1.63 -11.59 17.54
N TYR A 96 0.79 -10.76 16.92
CA TYR A 96 -0.02 -11.20 15.76
C TYR A 96 0.60 -10.81 14.43
N TRP A 97 1.51 -9.83 14.41
CA TRP A 97 2.13 -9.34 13.18
C TRP A 97 3.64 -9.52 13.23
N TYR A 98 4.18 -10.17 12.22
CA TYR A 98 5.59 -10.32 11.99
C TYR A 98 5.94 -9.69 10.64
N SER A 99 6.96 -8.85 10.60
CA SER A 99 7.47 -8.36 9.31
C SER A 99 8.98 -8.31 9.27
N ILE A 100 9.53 -8.58 8.10
CA ILE A 100 10.94 -8.40 7.79
C ILE A 100 11.06 -7.56 6.51
N GLN A 101 11.82 -6.47 6.59
CA GLN A 101 11.92 -5.51 5.50
C GLN A 101 13.34 -5.03 5.27
N GLY A 102 13.77 -5.00 4.01
CA GLY A 102 15.01 -4.34 3.61
C GLY A 102 14.75 -2.86 3.40
N ASP A 103 15.52 -2.01 4.06
CA ASP A 103 15.45 -0.54 3.96
C ASP A 103 16.87 0.04 3.76
N ASP A 104 16.97 1.35 3.57
CA ASP A 104 18.23 2.07 3.36
C ASP A 104 18.93 2.34 4.72
N LEU A 105 19.48 1.29 5.31
CA LEU A 105 20.29 1.38 6.53
C LEU A 105 21.76 1.62 6.16
N LYS A 106 22.32 2.77 6.58
CA LYS A 106 23.72 3.18 6.29
C LYS A 106 24.80 2.13 6.62
N ASN A 107 24.53 1.20 7.53
CA ASN A 107 25.46 0.16 7.95
C ASN A 107 24.80 -1.22 7.79
N LYS A 108 25.60 -2.30 7.80
CA LYS A 108 25.13 -3.70 7.90
C LYS A 108 24.53 -4.01 9.28
N ASN A 109 23.65 -3.16 9.79
CA ASN A 109 22.98 -3.36 11.06
C ASN A 109 21.64 -4.06 10.83
N VAL A 110 21.21 -4.86 11.80
CA VAL A 110 19.84 -5.36 11.89
C VAL A 110 19.14 -4.61 13.02
N LYS A 111 18.02 -3.96 12.70
CA LYS A 111 17.19 -3.25 13.68
C LYS A 111 15.92 -4.06 13.90
N ILE A 112 15.62 -4.38 15.15
CA ILE A 112 14.39 -5.06 15.54
C ILE A 112 13.54 -4.10 16.35
N ILE A 113 12.25 -4.00 16.00
CA ILE A 113 11.28 -3.13 16.64
C ILE A 113 10.11 -4.00 17.10
N LEU A 114 9.70 -3.80 18.36
CA LEU A 114 8.49 -4.36 18.93
C LEU A 114 7.59 -3.22 19.39
N GLU A 115 6.39 -3.14 18.84
CA GLU A 115 5.43 -2.08 19.17
C GLU A 115 4.15 -2.70 19.73
N GLU A 116 3.62 -2.10 20.80
CA GLU A 116 2.26 -2.44 21.27
C GLU A 116 1.28 -1.97 20.21
N ASP A 117 0.38 -2.85 19.79
CA ASP A 117 -0.73 -2.46 18.95
C ASP A 117 -1.74 -1.64 19.76
N LYS A 118 -1.98 -0.42 19.28
CA LYS A 118 -2.91 0.53 19.89
C LYS A 118 -4.26 0.57 19.18
N SER A 119 -4.46 -0.26 18.15
CA SER A 119 -5.72 -0.32 17.43
C SER A 119 -6.84 -0.70 18.40
N LYS A 120 -7.92 0.10 18.41
CA LYS A 120 -9.10 -0.20 19.22
C LYS A 120 -9.92 -1.24 18.48
N GLY A 121 -9.74 -2.51 18.85
CA GLY A 121 -10.45 -3.63 18.26
C GLY A 121 -9.57 -4.38 17.26
N SER A 122 -8.76 -5.31 17.78
CA SER A 122 -8.13 -6.31 16.93
C SER A 122 -9.22 -7.27 16.45
N TYR A 123 -9.68 -7.11 15.21
CA TYR A 123 -10.51 -8.09 14.49
C TYR A 123 -9.75 -9.40 14.16
N ILE A 124 -8.57 -9.58 14.74
CA ILE A 124 -7.73 -10.74 14.52
C ILE A 124 -8.21 -11.78 15.50
N GLU A 125 -8.90 -12.80 14.98
CA GLU A 125 -9.29 -13.96 15.76
C GLU A 125 -8.08 -14.51 16.52
N GLU A 126 -8.29 -14.92 17.78
CA GLU A 126 -7.22 -15.52 18.58
C GLU A 126 -6.58 -16.68 17.80
N GLY A 127 -5.27 -16.57 17.56
CA GLY A 127 -4.50 -17.58 16.86
C GLY A 127 -4.06 -17.21 15.44
N ILE A 128 -4.61 -16.13 14.84
CA ILE A 128 -4.14 -15.69 13.51
C ILE A 128 -2.85 -14.87 13.67
N THR A 129 -1.80 -15.32 12.99
CA THR A 129 -0.54 -14.59 12.85
C THR A 129 -0.36 -14.19 11.39
N ILE A 130 -0.09 -12.92 11.14
CA ILE A 130 0.21 -12.37 9.82
C ILE A 130 1.72 -12.17 9.72
N SER A 131 2.32 -12.73 8.67
CA SER A 131 3.73 -12.50 8.34
C SER A 131 3.87 -11.76 7.01
N GLY A 132 4.80 -10.81 6.94
CA GLY A 132 5.08 -10.01 5.75
C GLY A 132 6.58 -9.92 5.47
N ILE A 133 6.96 -10.20 4.22
CA ILE A 133 8.35 -10.07 3.75
C ILE A 133 8.38 -8.99 2.69
N MET A 134 9.26 -8.00 2.87
CA MET A 134 9.47 -6.92 1.91
C MET A 134 10.98 -6.74 1.67
N PRO A 135 11.59 -7.54 0.77
CA PRO A 135 13.04 -7.62 0.66
C PRO A 135 13.72 -6.28 0.32
N ASN A 136 13.01 -5.43 -0.43
CA ASN A 136 13.41 -4.05 -0.66
C ASN A 136 12.18 -3.16 -0.60
N ARG A 137 12.02 -2.47 0.53
CA ARG A 137 10.88 -1.60 0.82
C ARG A 137 10.74 -0.46 -0.19
N LYS A 138 11.85 0.18 -0.56
CA LYS A 138 11.85 1.26 -1.56
C LYS A 138 11.37 0.77 -2.92
N ALA A 139 11.90 -0.36 -3.40
CA ALA A 139 11.49 -0.94 -4.66
C ALA A 139 10.02 -1.40 -4.64
N ALA A 140 9.56 -2.00 -3.55
CA ALA A 140 8.18 -2.43 -3.38
C ALA A 140 7.22 -1.23 -3.39
N ILE A 141 7.49 -0.19 -2.60
CA ILE A 141 6.70 1.05 -2.58
C ILE A 141 6.66 1.68 -3.96
N ASN A 142 7.81 1.82 -4.63
CA ASN A 142 7.88 2.39 -5.97
C ASN A 142 7.01 1.62 -6.97
N ARG A 143 7.04 0.28 -6.92
CA ARG A 143 6.25 -0.57 -7.81
C ARG A 143 4.76 -0.45 -7.53
N VAL A 144 4.34 -0.44 -6.26
CA VAL A 144 2.94 -0.23 -5.88
C VAL A 144 2.45 1.15 -6.32
N CYS A 145 3.25 2.19 -6.09
CA CYS A 145 2.93 3.55 -6.55
C CYS A 145 2.83 3.63 -8.07
N GLN A 146 3.72 2.97 -8.81
CA GLN A 146 3.63 2.88 -10.27
C GLN A 146 2.34 2.20 -10.71
N MET A 147 2.01 1.03 -10.16
CA MET A 147 0.78 0.30 -10.49
C MET A 147 -0.48 1.13 -10.18
N PHE A 148 -0.48 1.82 -9.04
CA PHE A 148 -1.55 2.71 -8.64
C PHE A 148 -1.73 3.85 -9.66
N ASN A 149 -0.64 4.55 -10.00
CA ASN A 149 -0.66 5.64 -10.96
C ASN A 149 -1.10 5.16 -12.35
N GLU A 150 -0.58 4.03 -12.83
CA GLU A 150 -0.99 3.45 -14.11
C GLU A 150 -2.49 3.14 -14.15
N ARG A 151 -3.04 2.60 -13.06
CA ARG A 151 -4.47 2.27 -12.99
C ARG A 151 -5.35 3.52 -12.99
N VAL A 152 -5.02 4.52 -12.19
CA VAL A 152 -5.78 5.78 -12.15
C VAL A 152 -5.65 6.53 -13.48
N SER A 153 -4.46 6.57 -14.08
CA SER A 153 -4.25 7.21 -15.38
C SER A 153 -4.99 6.51 -16.51
N LYS A 154 -5.05 5.17 -16.54
CA LYS A 154 -5.86 4.43 -17.52
C LYS A 154 -7.36 4.70 -17.39
N LEU A 155 -7.85 4.83 -16.16
CA LEU A 155 -9.25 5.20 -15.91
C LEU A 155 -9.53 6.62 -16.45
N TYR A 156 -8.64 7.57 -16.16
CA TYR A 156 -8.77 8.94 -16.65
C TYR A 156 -8.70 9.02 -18.18
N SER A 157 -7.69 8.40 -18.80
CA SER A 157 -7.52 8.44 -20.26
C SER A 157 -8.71 7.80 -20.98
N GLY A 158 -9.24 6.70 -20.47
CA GLY A 158 -10.43 6.05 -21.03
C GLY A 158 -11.70 6.90 -20.96
N LEU A 159 -11.76 7.88 -20.06
CA LEU A 159 -12.85 8.87 -20.00
C LEU A 159 -12.60 10.02 -20.99
N THR A 160 -11.41 10.62 -20.98
CA THR A 160 -11.07 11.77 -21.82
C THR A 160 -11.00 11.43 -23.31
N GLU A 161 -10.76 10.16 -23.68
CA GLU A 161 -10.91 9.68 -25.06
C GLU A 161 -12.34 9.79 -25.59
N LYS A 162 -13.34 9.81 -24.70
CA LYS A 162 -14.78 9.77 -25.05
C LYS A 162 -15.50 11.07 -24.74
N VAL A 163 -14.86 11.96 -23.99
CA VAL A 163 -15.48 13.13 -23.38
C VAL A 163 -14.51 14.30 -23.45
N ASP A 164 -14.99 15.45 -23.94
CA ASP A 164 -14.17 16.66 -24.01
C ASP A 164 -13.87 17.27 -22.62
N ASN A 165 -12.88 18.16 -22.59
CA ASN A 165 -12.47 18.86 -21.38
C ASN A 165 -13.59 19.68 -20.74
N LYS A 166 -14.54 20.19 -21.54
CA LYS A 166 -15.66 21.00 -21.04
C LYS A 166 -16.62 20.14 -20.22
N VAL A 167 -16.98 18.96 -20.71
CA VAL A 167 -17.82 18.01 -19.96
C VAL A 167 -17.06 17.48 -18.76
N MET A 168 -15.77 17.16 -18.88
CA MET A 168 -14.97 16.72 -17.74
C MET A 168 -14.86 17.78 -16.63
N CYS A 169 -14.65 19.05 -16.97
CA CYS A 169 -14.64 20.14 -15.98
C CYS A 169 -15.98 20.24 -15.23
N LYS A 170 -17.11 20.09 -15.95
CA LYS A 170 -18.44 20.07 -15.33
C LYS A 170 -18.64 18.85 -14.41
N VAL A 171 -18.23 17.65 -14.85
CA VAL A 171 -18.32 16.43 -14.03
C VAL A 171 -17.50 16.57 -12.75
N LEU A 172 -16.33 17.19 -12.84
CA LEU A 172 -15.44 17.39 -11.70
C LEU A 172 -15.81 18.60 -10.85
N ASP A 173 -16.80 19.39 -11.27
CA ASP A 173 -17.22 20.64 -10.62
C ASP A 173 -16.05 21.62 -10.44
N ILE A 174 -15.30 21.84 -11.53
CA ILE A 174 -14.19 22.80 -11.59
C ILE A 174 -14.44 23.85 -12.67
N GLN A 175 -13.77 25.00 -12.55
CA GLN A 175 -13.77 25.99 -13.63
C GLN A 175 -13.20 25.36 -14.90
N TYR A 176 -13.86 25.67 -16.02
CA TYR A 176 -13.41 25.22 -17.32
C TYR A 176 -11.96 25.66 -17.59
N THR A 177 -11.17 24.71 -18.05
CA THR A 177 -9.79 24.88 -18.48
C THR A 177 -9.49 23.86 -19.57
N GLU A 178 -8.54 24.16 -20.42
CA GLU A 178 -7.98 23.21 -21.38
C GLU A 178 -6.68 22.56 -20.86
N ASP A 179 -6.20 22.96 -19.68
CA ASP A 179 -5.03 22.35 -19.05
C ASP A 179 -5.41 20.98 -18.45
N GLU A 180 -5.08 19.92 -19.19
CA GLU A 180 -5.28 18.54 -18.79
C GLU A 180 -4.68 18.19 -17.42
N ASN A 181 -3.60 18.87 -16.99
CA ASN A 181 -3.01 18.59 -15.68
C ASN A 181 -3.90 19.07 -14.53
N ILE A 182 -4.63 20.18 -14.73
CA ILE A 182 -5.57 20.69 -13.73
C ILE A 182 -6.76 19.74 -13.64
N ILE A 183 -7.29 19.30 -14.79
CA ILE A 183 -8.41 18.35 -14.87
C ILE A 183 -8.02 17.01 -14.25
N TYR A 184 -6.86 16.46 -14.60
CA TYR A 184 -6.34 15.22 -14.02
C TYR A 184 -6.16 15.32 -12.51
N LYS A 185 -5.60 16.41 -11.99
CA LYS A 185 -5.44 16.61 -10.54
C LYS A 185 -6.79 16.64 -9.82
N ALA A 186 -7.81 17.28 -10.41
CA ALA A 186 -9.16 17.28 -9.86
C ALA A 186 -9.79 15.89 -9.89
N PHE A 187 -9.64 15.15 -11.00
CA PHE A 187 -10.08 13.76 -11.10
C PHE A 187 -9.40 12.87 -10.06
N PHE A 188 -8.07 12.95 -9.95
CA PHE A 188 -7.28 12.19 -9.00
C PHE A 188 -7.69 12.50 -7.55
N LYS A 189 -7.94 13.77 -7.22
CA LYS A 189 -8.39 14.17 -5.88
C LYS A 189 -9.72 13.52 -5.51
N GLU A 190 -10.65 13.43 -6.46
CA GLU A 190 -12.01 12.95 -6.20
C GLU A 190 -12.15 11.42 -6.33
N TYR A 191 -11.38 10.82 -7.23
CA TYR A 191 -11.54 9.43 -7.67
C TYR A 191 -10.24 8.61 -7.63
N GLY A 192 -9.12 9.16 -7.14
CA GLY A 192 -7.83 8.49 -7.10
C GLY A 192 -7.85 7.17 -6.32
N GLU A 193 -8.71 7.06 -5.30
CA GLU A 193 -8.94 5.82 -4.55
C GLU A 193 -9.39 4.65 -5.43
N LEU A 194 -9.98 4.89 -6.62
CA LEU A 194 -10.30 3.84 -7.59
C LEU A 194 -9.06 3.04 -8.03
N GLY A 195 -7.85 3.58 -7.82
CA GLY A 195 -6.60 2.85 -8.04
C GLY A 195 -6.41 1.67 -7.10
N PHE A 196 -6.78 1.79 -5.82
CA PHE A 196 -6.70 0.72 -4.81
C PHE A 196 -7.69 1.00 -3.65
N CYS A 197 -8.92 0.53 -3.78
CA CYS A 197 -9.96 0.60 -2.74
C CYS A 197 -10.68 -0.76 -2.59
N SER A 198 -11.49 -0.91 -1.53
CA SER A 198 -12.36 -2.08 -1.36
C SER A 198 -13.47 -2.11 -2.42
N ASP A 199 -14.12 -3.26 -2.59
CA ASP A 199 -15.21 -3.40 -3.56
C ASP A 199 -16.39 -2.49 -3.26
N GLU A 200 -16.73 -2.28 -1.99
CA GLU A 200 -17.78 -1.34 -1.58
C GLU A 200 -17.40 0.08 -1.98
N ARG A 201 -16.19 0.50 -1.63
CA ARG A 201 -15.70 1.84 -1.94
C ARG A 201 -15.56 2.08 -3.44
N HIS A 202 -15.16 1.06 -4.19
CA HIS A 202 -15.11 1.10 -5.64
C HIS A 202 -16.50 1.36 -6.23
N LYS A 203 -17.54 0.64 -5.76
CA LYS A 203 -18.92 0.84 -6.20
C LYS A 203 -19.41 2.26 -5.89
N GLU A 204 -19.20 2.74 -4.67
CA GLU A 204 -19.59 4.11 -4.27
C GLU A 204 -18.99 5.18 -5.19
N LEU A 205 -17.68 5.09 -5.45
CA LEU A 205 -16.96 6.07 -6.28
C LEU A 205 -17.40 6.00 -7.75
N MET A 206 -17.61 4.79 -8.28
CA MET A 206 -18.11 4.59 -9.64
C MET A 206 -19.55 5.08 -9.81
N GLU A 207 -20.44 4.78 -8.86
CA GLU A 207 -21.82 5.29 -8.87
C GLU A 207 -21.85 6.81 -8.81
N LYS A 208 -21.02 7.42 -7.94
CA LYS A 208 -20.87 8.87 -7.86
C LYS A 208 -20.45 9.47 -9.20
N LEU A 209 -19.44 8.88 -9.86
CA LEU A 209 -18.98 9.33 -11.18
C LEU A 209 -20.09 9.21 -12.24
N ILE A 210 -20.73 8.05 -12.32
CA ILE A 210 -21.82 7.78 -13.28
C ILE A 210 -22.99 8.75 -13.07
N ASN A 211 -23.39 9.01 -11.82
CA ASN A 211 -24.49 9.92 -11.53
C ASN A 211 -24.18 11.36 -11.94
N ARG A 212 -22.93 11.83 -11.79
CA ARG A 212 -22.54 13.16 -12.29
C ARG A 212 -22.65 13.26 -13.81
N PHE A 213 -22.22 12.23 -14.54
CA PHE A 213 -22.42 12.18 -16.00
C PHE A 213 -23.90 12.17 -16.38
N ARG A 214 -24.74 11.35 -15.72
CA ARG A 214 -26.18 11.30 -15.96
C ARG A 214 -26.86 12.66 -15.78
N MET A 215 -26.56 13.35 -14.67
CA MET A 215 -27.12 14.68 -14.39
C MET A 215 -26.79 15.68 -15.51
N LEU A 216 -25.57 15.65 -16.05
CA LEU A 216 -25.20 16.53 -17.16
C LEU A 216 -25.95 16.20 -18.45
N ILE A 217 -26.10 14.91 -18.77
CA ILE A 217 -26.88 14.47 -19.94
C ILE A 217 -28.33 14.93 -19.82
N GLU A 218 -28.95 14.74 -18.66
CA GLU A 218 -30.34 15.17 -18.39
C GLU A 218 -30.50 16.70 -18.48
N LEU A 219 -29.53 17.46 -17.97
CA LEU A 219 -29.52 18.92 -18.08
C LEU A 219 -29.40 19.39 -19.53
N GLU A 220 -28.55 18.74 -20.33
CA GLU A 220 -28.40 19.09 -21.76
C GLU A 220 -29.64 18.72 -22.58
N GLN A 221 -30.32 17.63 -22.25
CA GLN A 221 -31.60 17.26 -22.87
C GLN A 221 -32.69 18.30 -22.56
N LYS A 222 -32.88 18.65 -21.28
CA LYS A 222 -33.87 19.66 -20.87
C LYS A 222 -33.60 21.02 -21.50
N ASN A 223 -32.34 21.44 -21.58
CA ASN A 223 -31.97 22.71 -22.21
C ASN A 223 -32.29 22.73 -23.72
N LYS A 224 -32.12 21.61 -24.43
CA LYS A 224 -32.53 21.49 -25.83
C LYS A 224 -34.04 21.56 -25.99
N GLU A 225 -34.79 20.81 -25.19
CA GLU A 225 -36.26 20.85 -25.21
C GLU A 225 -36.82 22.25 -24.92
N MET A 226 -36.19 23.02 -24.02
CA MET A 226 -36.59 24.40 -23.75
C MET A 226 -36.26 25.38 -24.90
N LEU A 227 -35.20 25.11 -25.67
CA LEU A 227 -34.86 25.91 -26.85
C LEU A 227 -35.79 25.59 -28.02
N ASP A 228 -36.12 24.32 -28.23
CA ASP A 228 -37.01 23.86 -29.29
C ASP A 228 -38.48 24.29 -29.05
N ASN A 229 -38.89 24.46 -27.78
CA ASN A 229 -40.23 24.95 -27.43
C ASN A 229 -40.37 26.49 -27.45
N ASN A 230 -39.29 27.24 -27.66
CA ASN A 230 -39.30 28.71 -27.78
C ASN A 230 -39.28 29.19 -29.24
N ASP A 231 -40.09 28.54 -30.10
CA ASP A 231 -40.38 29.05 -31.44
C ASP A 231 -41.07 30.42 -31.35
N ILE A 232 -40.35 31.45 -31.76
CA ILE A 232 -40.86 32.80 -32.01
C ILE A 232 -42.02 32.69 -33.01
N PRO A 233 -43.22 33.25 -32.74
CA PRO A 233 -44.29 33.27 -33.73
C PRO A 233 -43.81 34.03 -34.97
N LYS A 234 -43.61 33.31 -36.09
CA LYS A 234 -43.48 33.92 -37.40
C LYS A 234 -44.81 34.62 -37.71
N GLY A 235 -44.77 35.95 -37.72
CA GLY A 235 -45.73 36.77 -38.46
C GLY A 235 -46.84 37.38 -37.62
N SER A 236 -46.57 38.53 -37.05
CA SER A 236 -47.53 39.64 -36.99
C SER A 236 -46.76 40.95 -36.76
N ILE A 237 -46.13 41.44 -37.82
CA ILE A 237 -45.91 42.87 -37.99
C ILE A 237 -46.70 43.25 -39.23
N ASN A 238 -47.91 43.75 -39.00
CA ASN A 238 -48.68 44.53 -39.95
C ASN A 238 -47.82 45.69 -40.44
N ASN A 239 -47.74 45.84 -41.76
CA ASN A 239 -47.53 47.12 -42.43
C ASN A 239 -48.08 46.99 -43.86
N ILE A 240 -49.39 47.22 -44.01
CA ILE A 240 -50.06 48.29 -44.78
C ILE A 240 -51.57 48.12 -44.53
#